data_AF-A0A7G2IVV8-F1
#
_entry.id   AF-A0A7G2IVV8-F1
#
_cell.length_a   1.000
_cell.length_b   1.000
_cell.length_c   1.000
_cell.angle_alpha   90.00
_cell.angle_beta   90.00
_cell.angle_gamma   90.00
#
_symmetry.space_group_name_H-M   'P 1'
#
loop_
_entity.id
_entity.type
_entity.pdbx_description
1 polymer ?
#
loop_
_entity_poly.entity_id
_entity_poly.type
_entity_poly.pdbx_seq_one_letter_code
_entity_poly.pdbx_strand_id
1 'polypeptide(L)'
;MENAPASLHSLDVKSRDMRGQKYVLQVAPEDCTGCNLCVEVCPAKDRQNPEIKAINMMSRLEHVEEEKVNYDFFLNLPEIDRTKLERIDIRTSQLITPLFEYSGACSGCGETPYIKLLTQLYGDRMLIANATGCSSIYGGNLPSTPYTTDANGRGPAWANSLFEDNAEFGLGFRLTVDQHRVRVMRLLEQFADNIPAELNDALHAEATPEVRREQVAALRQHLKDVEGAQQLLTDADALVEKSIWLIGGDGWAYDIGFGGLDHVLSLTENVNILVLDTQCYSNTGGQASKATPLGAVTKFGEHGKRKARKDLGVSMMMYGHVYVAQISLGAQLNQTVKAIQEAEAYPGPSLIIAYSPCEEHGYDLALSHDQMRQLTATGFWPLYRFDPRRANEGKLPLALDSRPPSDALAETLLNEQRFRRLNAQQPEVAEQLWKDATADLQKRYDFLAQLAGKAEKSGAE
;
A
#
# COMPACT_ATOMS: atom_id res chain seq x y z
N MET A 1 -10.02 -7.09 29.72
CA MET A 1 -8.95 -6.83 30.71
C MET A 1 -9.24 -7.50 32.04
N GLU A 2 -10.51 -7.67 32.44
CA GLU A 2 -10.85 -8.70 33.44
C GLU A 2 -10.31 -10.04 32.95
N ASN A 3 -9.60 -10.78 33.83
CA ASN A 3 -8.89 -12.04 33.54
C ASN A 3 -7.69 -11.96 32.58
N ALA A 4 -7.14 -10.76 32.32
CA ALA A 4 -5.87 -10.66 31.58
C ALA A 4 -4.74 -11.38 32.33
N PRO A 5 -3.80 -12.06 31.62
CA PRO A 5 -2.58 -12.58 32.24
C PRO A 5 -1.84 -11.48 33.00
N ALA A 6 -1.22 -11.82 34.14
CA ALA A 6 -0.48 -10.84 34.95
C ALA A 6 0.72 -10.25 34.20
N SER A 7 1.28 -11.01 33.26
CA SER A 7 2.35 -10.62 32.33
C SER A 7 1.89 -9.68 31.22
N LEU A 8 0.58 -9.60 30.92
CA LEU A 8 0.08 -8.75 29.85
C LEU A 8 -0.02 -7.30 30.32
N HIS A 9 1.03 -6.53 30.02
CA HIS A 9 1.09 -5.12 30.37
C HIS A 9 0.13 -4.26 29.55
N SER A 10 -0.46 -3.26 30.20
CA SER A 10 -1.35 -2.29 29.56
C SER A 10 -1.18 -0.89 30.14
N LEU A 11 -1.56 0.13 29.36
CA LEU A 11 -1.49 1.54 29.74
C LEU A 11 -2.85 2.21 29.56
N ASP A 12 -3.12 3.25 30.33
CA ASP A 12 -4.28 4.10 30.05
C ASP A 12 -4.06 4.92 28.77
N VAL A 13 -5.05 4.93 27.88
CA VAL A 13 -5.02 5.75 26.67
C VAL A 13 -5.12 7.22 27.06
N LYS A 14 -4.11 8.01 26.65
CA LYS A 14 -4.03 9.44 26.96
C LYS A 14 -4.76 10.33 25.95
N SER A 15 -5.08 9.81 24.76
CA SER A 15 -5.71 10.61 23.72
C SER A 15 -7.18 10.85 24.02
N ARG A 16 -7.67 12.05 23.67
CA ARG A 16 -9.00 12.54 24.06
C ARG A 16 -10.13 11.70 23.46
N ASP A 17 -9.94 11.27 22.22
CA ASP A 17 -10.83 10.45 21.39
C ASP A 17 -11.04 9.03 21.93
N MET A 18 -10.15 8.53 22.79
CA MET A 18 -10.20 7.15 23.31
C MET A 18 -10.03 7.11 24.84
N ARG A 19 -10.37 8.19 25.53
CA ARG A 19 -10.20 8.31 26.98
C ARG A 19 -11.01 7.25 27.72
N GLY A 20 -10.39 6.60 28.71
CA GLY A 20 -11.01 5.53 29.49
C GLY A 20 -10.77 4.13 28.93
N GLN A 21 -10.13 4.02 27.76
CA GLN A 21 -9.68 2.75 27.21
C GLN A 21 -8.27 2.38 27.71
N LYS A 22 -7.91 1.10 27.58
CA LYS A 22 -6.56 0.58 27.80
C LYS A 22 -5.86 0.34 26.46
N TYR A 23 -4.57 0.63 26.41
CA TYR A 23 -3.68 0.33 25.30
C TYR A 23 -2.81 -0.86 25.66
N VAL A 24 -2.76 -1.83 24.76
CA VAL A 24 -1.89 -3.00 24.81
C VAL A 24 -1.08 -3.02 23.52
N LEU A 25 0.24 -3.17 23.64
CA LEU A 25 1.12 -3.43 22.51
C LEU A 25 1.61 -4.86 22.65
N GLN A 26 1.09 -5.75 21.81
CA GLN A 26 1.38 -7.18 21.85
C GLN A 26 2.16 -7.62 20.61
N VAL A 27 3.06 -8.59 20.76
CA VAL A 27 3.77 -9.25 19.68
C VAL A 27 3.24 -10.67 19.47
N ALA A 28 3.22 -11.15 18.24
CA ALA A 28 3.04 -12.56 17.91
C ALA A 28 4.41 -13.26 17.99
N PRO A 29 4.74 -13.99 19.08
CA PRO A 29 6.11 -14.45 19.33
C PRO A 29 6.53 -15.62 18.42
N GLU A 30 5.57 -16.33 17.82
CA GLU A 30 5.84 -17.44 16.91
C GLU A 30 5.99 -16.99 15.46
N ASP A 31 5.39 -15.86 15.10
CA ASP A 31 5.43 -15.31 13.74
C ASP A 31 6.41 -14.15 13.54
N CYS A 32 6.90 -13.56 14.64
CA CYS A 32 7.91 -12.50 14.57
C CYS A 32 9.21 -13.02 13.91
N THR A 33 9.64 -12.35 12.84
CA THR A 33 10.86 -12.70 12.09
C THR A 33 12.15 -12.13 12.70
N GLY A 34 12.05 -11.41 13.82
CA GLY A 34 13.21 -10.80 14.48
C GLY A 34 13.90 -9.69 13.66
N CYS A 35 13.18 -9.03 12.75
CA CYS A 35 13.74 -8.06 11.80
C CYS A 35 14.26 -6.75 12.43
N ASN A 36 14.06 -6.53 13.73
CA ASN A 36 14.44 -5.34 14.49
C ASN A 36 13.79 -4.00 14.02
N LEU A 37 13.03 -3.98 12.92
CA LEU A 37 12.46 -2.75 12.34
C LEU A 37 11.51 -2.01 13.28
N CYS A 38 10.68 -2.72 14.05
CA CYS A 38 9.76 -2.09 15.01
C CYS A 38 10.50 -1.33 16.13
N VAL A 39 11.66 -1.84 16.54
CA VAL A 39 12.56 -1.19 17.51
C VAL A 39 13.27 -0.02 16.85
N GLU A 40 13.77 -0.16 15.62
CA GLU A 40 14.43 0.95 14.92
C GLU A 40 13.52 2.14 14.70
N VAL A 41 12.27 1.90 14.28
CA VAL A 41 11.27 2.95 14.02
C VAL A 41 10.71 3.58 15.30
N CYS A 42 10.89 2.95 16.47
CA CYS A 42 10.28 3.42 17.71
C CYS A 42 10.77 4.85 18.06
N PRO A 43 9.86 5.85 18.08
CA PRO A 43 10.26 7.23 18.35
C PRO A 43 10.43 7.52 19.84
N ALA A 44 9.92 6.63 20.71
CA ALA A 44 9.91 6.81 22.14
C ALA A 44 11.18 6.22 22.76
N LYS A 45 11.95 7.07 23.44
CA LYS A 45 13.19 6.72 24.14
C LYS A 45 13.05 7.03 25.63
N ASP A 46 13.69 6.23 26.46
CA ASP A 46 13.82 6.51 27.89
C ASP A 46 14.56 7.84 28.10
N ARG A 47 14.18 8.57 29.16
CA ARG A 47 14.72 9.91 29.43
C ARG A 47 16.12 9.88 30.01
N GLN A 48 16.50 8.81 30.70
CA GLN A 48 17.80 8.66 31.34
C GLN A 48 18.78 7.90 30.44
N ASN A 49 18.29 6.88 29.72
CA ASN A 49 19.08 6.10 28.79
C ASN A 49 18.41 6.00 27.39
N PRO A 50 18.80 6.85 26.42
CA PRO A 50 18.23 6.85 25.08
C PRO A 50 18.38 5.56 24.27
N GLU A 51 19.26 4.64 24.69
CA GLU A 51 19.39 3.30 24.09
C GLU A 51 18.17 2.41 24.40
N ILE A 52 17.46 2.69 25.50
CA ILE A 52 16.23 1.99 25.86
C ILE A 52 15.06 2.69 25.14
N LYS A 53 14.41 1.97 24.23
CA LYS A 53 13.21 2.43 23.53
C LYS A 53 11.94 1.87 24.20
N ALA A 54 10.76 2.29 23.76
CA ALA A 54 9.50 1.74 24.29
C ALA A 54 9.26 0.26 23.90
N ILE A 55 9.96 -0.23 22.88
CA ILE A 55 10.04 -1.63 22.48
C ILE A 55 11.51 -1.95 22.20
N ASN A 56 12.01 -3.11 22.66
CA ASN A 56 13.40 -3.52 22.53
C ASN A 56 13.48 -5.00 22.18
N MET A 57 14.54 -5.42 21.49
CA MET A 57 14.76 -6.83 21.17
C MET A 57 15.16 -7.62 22.42
N MET A 58 14.55 -8.79 22.61
CA MET A 58 14.85 -9.73 23.69
C MET A 58 14.94 -11.16 23.15
N SER A 59 15.50 -12.07 23.95
CA SER A 59 15.61 -13.48 23.58
C SER A 59 14.23 -14.12 23.45
N ARG A 60 13.91 -14.62 22.25
CA ARG A 60 12.67 -15.39 22.01
C ARG A 60 12.58 -16.61 22.93
N LEU A 61 13.69 -17.32 23.16
CA LEU A 61 13.69 -18.56 23.95
C LEU A 61 13.30 -18.33 25.41
N GLU A 62 13.58 -17.14 25.94
CA GLU A 62 13.26 -16.78 27.32
C GLU A 62 11.81 -16.30 27.48
N HIS A 63 11.20 -15.77 26.41
CA HIS A 63 9.91 -15.07 26.50
C HIS A 63 8.76 -15.75 25.73
N VAL A 64 9.04 -16.69 24.82
CA VAL A 64 8.02 -17.25 23.91
C VAL A 64 6.84 -17.88 24.64
N GLU A 65 7.06 -18.64 25.71
CA GLU A 65 5.96 -19.32 26.42
C GLU A 65 5.05 -18.32 27.14
N GLU A 66 5.60 -17.24 27.71
CA GLU A 66 4.81 -16.18 28.33
C GLU A 66 4.04 -15.37 27.28
N GLU A 67 4.73 -14.98 26.19
CA GLU A 67 4.12 -14.16 25.15
C GLU A 67 3.06 -14.90 24.34
N LYS A 68 3.12 -16.24 24.26
CA LYS A 68 2.04 -17.04 23.66
C LYS A 68 0.75 -16.89 24.45
N VAL A 69 0.82 -16.98 25.78
CA VAL A 69 -0.36 -16.80 26.64
C VAL A 69 -0.91 -15.37 26.54
N ASN A 70 -0.03 -14.38 26.50
CA ASN A 70 -0.41 -12.97 26.31
C ASN A 70 -1.09 -12.75 24.94
N TYR A 71 -0.52 -13.32 23.88
CA TYR A 71 -1.00 -13.19 22.52
C TYR A 71 -2.34 -13.89 22.30
N ASP A 72 -2.53 -15.10 22.86
CA ASP A 72 -3.82 -15.80 22.85
C ASP A 72 -4.92 -14.97 23.53
N PHE A 73 -4.62 -14.33 24.66
CA PHE A 73 -5.56 -13.42 25.30
C PHE A 73 -5.84 -12.19 24.44
N PHE A 74 -4.80 -11.59 23.83
CA PHE A 74 -4.92 -10.43 22.96
C PHE A 74 -5.83 -10.69 21.75
N LEU A 75 -5.68 -11.84 21.09
CA LEU A 75 -6.52 -12.23 19.96
C LEU A 75 -8.01 -12.41 20.30
N ASN A 76 -8.33 -12.65 21.58
CA ASN A 76 -9.70 -12.74 22.07
C ASN A 76 -10.30 -11.37 22.48
N LEU A 77 -9.53 -10.28 22.39
CA LEU A 77 -10.06 -8.94 22.63
C LEU A 77 -11.02 -8.53 21.50
N PRO A 78 -12.08 -7.77 21.81
CA PRO A 78 -13.01 -7.31 20.79
C PRO A 78 -12.33 -6.34 19.83
N GLU A 79 -12.63 -6.48 18.54
CA GLU A 79 -12.15 -5.56 17.52
C GLU A 79 -12.74 -4.16 17.69
N ILE A 80 -11.97 -3.15 17.31
CA ILE A 80 -12.46 -1.77 17.28
C ILE A 80 -13.39 -1.61 16.08
N ASP A 81 -14.61 -1.17 16.35
CA ASP A 81 -15.55 -0.76 15.32
C ASP A 81 -15.01 0.47 14.57
N ARG A 82 -14.71 0.27 13.29
CA ARG A 82 -14.14 1.28 12.39
C ARG A 82 -14.99 2.55 12.30
N THR A 83 -16.32 2.45 12.47
CA THR A 83 -17.22 3.61 12.40
C THR A 83 -17.01 4.58 13.57
N LYS A 84 -16.36 4.14 14.65
CA LYS A 84 -16.03 4.96 15.82
C LYS A 84 -14.72 5.73 15.66
N LEU A 85 -13.96 5.49 14.59
CA LEU A 85 -12.73 6.22 14.31
C LEU A 85 -13.05 7.52 13.56
N GLU A 86 -12.91 8.67 14.24
CA GLU A 86 -13.15 10.00 13.64
C GLU A 86 -12.33 10.26 12.37
N ARG A 87 -11.10 9.73 12.34
CA ARG A 87 -10.18 9.85 11.23
C ARG A 87 -9.31 8.61 11.14
N ILE A 88 -9.06 8.15 9.91
CA ILE A 88 -8.09 7.10 9.64
C ILE A 88 -6.78 7.75 9.19
N ASP A 89 -5.79 7.73 10.09
CA ASP A 89 -4.41 8.14 9.86
C ASP A 89 -3.45 6.97 10.14
N ILE A 90 -2.14 7.22 10.17
CA ILE A 90 -1.20 6.13 10.46
C ILE A 90 -1.42 5.50 11.83
N ARG A 91 -1.82 6.26 12.85
CA ARG A 91 -2.02 5.73 14.21
C ARG A 91 -3.31 4.91 14.27
N THR A 92 -4.41 5.46 13.79
CA THR A 92 -5.73 4.81 13.91
C THR A 92 -5.92 3.68 12.91
N SER A 93 -5.23 3.67 11.77
CA SER A 93 -5.21 2.50 10.87
C SER A 93 -4.63 1.25 11.54
N GLN A 94 -3.71 1.40 12.50
CA GLN A 94 -3.15 0.25 13.24
C GLN A 94 -4.11 -0.33 14.30
N LEU A 95 -5.26 0.31 14.52
CA LEU A 95 -6.34 -0.21 15.35
C LEU A 95 -7.33 -1.07 14.58
N ILE A 96 -7.21 -1.11 13.24
CA ILE A 96 -8.04 -1.93 12.36
C ILE A 96 -7.30 -3.24 12.11
N THR A 97 -8.01 -4.36 12.21
CA THR A 97 -7.47 -5.70 11.97
C THR A 97 -6.80 -5.78 10.60
N PRO A 98 -5.51 -6.18 10.51
CA PRO A 98 -4.87 -6.45 9.25
C PRO A 98 -5.43 -7.75 8.66
N LEU A 99 -5.72 -7.77 7.35
CA LEU A 99 -6.15 -8.98 6.65
C LEU A 99 -5.04 -9.54 5.73
N PHE A 100 -3.80 -9.18 6.06
CA PHE A 100 -2.57 -9.71 5.47
C PHE A 100 -1.53 -9.84 6.59
N GLU A 101 -1.24 -11.07 6.99
CA GLU A 101 -0.39 -11.38 8.14
C GLU A 101 0.47 -12.61 7.88
N TYR A 102 1.62 -12.69 8.57
CA TYR A 102 2.47 -13.89 8.62
C TYR A 102 2.89 -14.48 7.26
N SER A 103 3.10 -13.61 6.27
CA SER A 103 3.57 -14.01 4.93
C SER A 103 4.98 -14.60 4.96
N GLY A 104 5.31 -15.44 3.97
CA GLY A 104 6.67 -15.97 3.76
C GLY A 104 7.67 -14.98 3.16
N ALA A 105 7.44 -13.66 3.31
CA ALA A 105 8.35 -12.63 2.84
C ALA A 105 9.64 -12.57 3.67
N CYS A 106 10.67 -11.91 3.15
CA CYS A 106 11.94 -11.73 3.85
C CYS A 106 11.75 -10.94 5.16
N SER A 107 12.64 -11.16 6.13
CA SER A 107 12.68 -10.39 7.37
C SER A 107 12.89 -8.90 7.07
N GLY A 108 11.95 -8.04 7.49
CA GLY A 108 11.99 -6.61 7.19
C GLY A 108 11.62 -6.24 5.75
N CYS A 109 10.97 -7.13 4.99
CA CYS A 109 10.55 -6.88 3.60
C CYS A 109 9.80 -5.54 3.45
N GLY A 110 10.25 -4.71 2.51
CA GLY A 110 9.69 -3.38 2.25
C GLY A 110 8.35 -3.37 1.51
N GLU A 111 7.89 -4.51 0.97
CA GLU A 111 6.64 -4.60 0.21
C GLU A 111 5.42 -4.81 1.12
N THR A 112 5.53 -5.75 2.07
CA THR A 112 4.41 -6.22 2.90
C THR A 112 3.72 -5.15 3.76
N PRO A 113 4.40 -4.10 4.30
CA PRO A 113 3.71 -3.07 5.08
C PRO A 113 2.68 -2.28 4.27
N TYR A 114 2.89 -2.10 2.95
CA TYR A 114 1.93 -1.43 2.08
C TYR A 114 0.68 -2.30 1.87
N ILE A 115 0.85 -3.60 1.61
CA ILE A 115 -0.28 -4.53 1.46
C ILE A 115 -1.06 -4.65 2.77
N LYS A 116 -0.35 -4.79 3.91
CA LYS A 116 -0.98 -4.80 5.23
C LYS A 116 -1.85 -3.56 5.45
N LEU A 117 -1.29 -2.36 5.26
CA LEU A 117 -2.04 -1.12 5.39
C LEU A 117 -3.25 -1.09 4.45
N LEU A 118 -3.07 -1.55 3.21
CA LEU A 118 -4.13 -1.60 2.23
C LEU A 118 -5.30 -2.49 2.67
N THR A 119 -5.01 -3.68 3.22
CA THR A 119 -6.04 -4.59 3.75
C THR A 119 -6.75 -4.05 4.99
N GLN A 120 -6.06 -3.28 5.84
CA GLN A 120 -6.71 -2.59 6.97
C GLN A 120 -7.72 -1.54 6.49
N LEU A 121 -7.46 -0.90 5.34
CA LEU A 121 -8.32 0.15 4.81
C LEU A 121 -9.50 -0.39 4.00
N TYR A 122 -9.33 -1.49 3.27
CA TYR A 122 -10.34 -1.93 2.29
C TYR A 122 -10.53 -3.45 2.18
N GLY A 123 -9.85 -4.23 3.03
CA GLY A 123 -9.74 -5.68 2.87
C GLY A 123 -11.08 -6.43 2.92
N ASP A 124 -12.08 -5.91 3.62
CA ASP A 124 -13.42 -6.49 3.75
C ASP A 124 -14.26 -6.45 2.44
N ARG A 125 -13.78 -5.74 1.42
CA ARG A 125 -14.40 -5.61 0.09
C ARG A 125 -13.39 -5.60 -1.04
N MET A 126 -12.18 -6.08 -0.80
CA MET A 126 -11.06 -6.01 -1.74
C MET A 126 -11.02 -7.21 -2.69
N LEU A 127 -10.77 -6.95 -3.97
CA LEU A 127 -10.40 -7.94 -4.97
C LEU A 127 -8.97 -7.63 -5.44
N ILE A 128 -8.06 -8.61 -5.37
CA ILE A 128 -6.65 -8.44 -5.71
C ILE A 128 -6.32 -9.26 -6.96
N ALA A 129 -5.94 -8.57 -8.02
CA ALA A 129 -5.21 -9.12 -9.15
C ALA A 129 -3.71 -8.90 -8.90
N ASN A 130 -2.96 -9.99 -8.70
CA ASN A 130 -1.54 -9.91 -8.35
C ASN A 130 -0.66 -10.40 -9.50
N ALA A 131 0.26 -9.56 -9.97
CA ALA A 131 1.26 -9.95 -10.96
C ALA A 131 2.22 -10.97 -10.37
N THR A 132 2.78 -11.83 -11.21
CA THR A 132 3.82 -12.76 -10.76
C THR A 132 5.09 -12.02 -10.33
N GLY A 133 5.60 -12.33 -9.14
CA GLY A 133 6.76 -11.67 -8.53
C GLY A 133 6.86 -12.00 -7.04
N CYS A 134 7.67 -11.26 -6.27
CA CYS A 134 7.77 -11.49 -4.82
C CYS A 134 6.39 -11.46 -4.16
N SER A 135 5.54 -10.50 -4.53
CA SER A 135 4.19 -10.36 -4.00
C SER A 135 3.26 -11.53 -4.26
N SER A 136 3.43 -12.28 -5.36
CA SER A 136 2.67 -13.52 -5.55
C SER A 136 3.27 -14.70 -4.81
N ILE A 137 4.60 -14.74 -4.64
CA ILE A 137 5.28 -15.81 -3.90
C ILE A 137 4.95 -15.74 -2.41
N TYR A 138 5.17 -14.60 -1.75
CA TYR A 138 4.82 -14.51 -0.33
C TYR A 138 3.30 -14.39 -0.12
N GLY A 139 2.54 -14.00 -1.14
CA GLY A 139 1.09 -13.77 -1.09
C GLY A 139 0.22 -15.00 -1.37
N GLY A 140 0.77 -16.04 -2.03
CA GLY A 140 -0.04 -17.18 -2.51
C GLY A 140 0.73 -18.48 -2.75
N ASN A 141 1.83 -18.74 -2.05
CA ASN A 141 2.55 -20.02 -2.15
C ASN A 141 1.92 -21.11 -1.26
N LEU A 142 1.01 -21.89 -1.85
CA LEU A 142 0.27 -22.96 -1.18
C LEU A 142 1.22 -23.98 -0.49
N PRO A 143 0.85 -24.52 0.69
CA PRO A 143 -0.48 -24.46 1.30
C PRO A 143 -0.73 -23.25 2.22
N SER A 144 0.20 -22.32 2.36
CA SER A 144 0.06 -21.17 3.26
C SER A 144 -0.37 -19.92 2.51
N THR A 145 -1.36 -19.19 3.04
CA THR A 145 -1.81 -17.91 2.48
C THR A 145 -1.84 -16.85 3.59
N PRO A 146 -1.16 -15.70 3.44
CA PRO A 146 -1.19 -14.63 4.43
C PRO A 146 -2.48 -13.79 4.43
N TYR A 147 -3.28 -13.90 3.38
CA TYR A 147 -4.58 -13.24 3.31
C TYR A 147 -5.58 -13.99 4.19
N THR A 148 -6.27 -13.25 5.06
CA THR A 148 -7.23 -13.80 6.03
C THR A 148 -8.56 -13.03 5.98
N THR A 149 -9.50 -13.39 6.83
CA THR A 149 -10.82 -12.77 6.94
C THR A 149 -11.02 -12.07 8.28
N ASP A 150 -11.87 -11.05 8.29
CA ASP A 150 -12.39 -10.44 9.51
C ASP A 150 -13.32 -11.41 10.28
N ALA A 151 -13.81 -10.97 11.44
CA ALA A 151 -14.76 -11.74 12.26
C ALA A 151 -16.11 -12.06 11.55
N ASN A 152 -16.42 -11.41 10.43
CA ASN A 152 -17.60 -11.68 9.61
C ASN A 152 -17.31 -12.65 8.45
N GLY A 153 -16.10 -13.18 8.35
CA GLY A 153 -15.65 -14.05 7.25
C GLY A 153 -15.38 -13.30 5.94
N ARG A 154 -15.15 -11.98 6.00
CA ARG A 154 -14.86 -11.13 4.83
C ARG A 154 -13.38 -10.82 4.76
N GLY A 155 -12.79 -10.95 3.58
CA GLY A 155 -11.39 -10.59 3.37
C GLY A 155 -11.07 -10.45 1.89
N PRO A 156 -9.81 -10.13 1.57
CA PRO A 156 -9.40 -9.95 0.18
C PRO A 156 -9.58 -11.24 -0.63
N ALA A 157 -10.31 -11.16 -1.74
CA ALA A 157 -10.29 -12.23 -2.73
C ALA A 157 -9.05 -12.04 -3.60
N TRP A 158 -8.10 -12.97 -3.52
CA TRP A 158 -6.80 -12.86 -4.17
C TRP A 158 -6.66 -13.84 -5.33
N ALA A 159 -6.10 -13.38 -6.44
CA ALA A 159 -5.72 -14.24 -7.56
C ALA A 159 -4.45 -13.72 -8.26
N ASN A 160 -3.66 -14.66 -8.76
CA ASN A 160 -2.52 -14.42 -9.63
C ASN A 160 -2.78 -15.13 -10.96
N SER A 161 -2.80 -14.37 -12.06
CA SER A 161 -2.89 -14.91 -13.42
C SER A 161 -1.47 -15.21 -13.93
N LEU A 162 -0.85 -14.28 -14.66
CA LEU A 162 0.52 -14.42 -15.16
C LEU A 162 1.39 -13.24 -14.72
N PHE A 163 2.58 -13.10 -15.32
CA PHE A 163 3.46 -11.98 -15.04
C PHE A 163 3.09 -10.75 -15.88
N GLU A 164 2.71 -11.00 -17.12
CA GLU A 164 2.52 -10.01 -18.19
C GLU A 164 1.11 -9.40 -18.23
N ASP A 165 0.09 -10.09 -17.72
CA ASP A 165 -1.33 -9.78 -17.98
C ASP A 165 -2.08 -9.18 -16.78
N ASN A 166 -1.37 -8.82 -15.69
CA ASN A 166 -2.02 -8.48 -14.44
C ASN A 166 -2.94 -7.24 -14.53
N ALA A 167 -2.61 -6.29 -15.42
CA ALA A 167 -3.43 -5.10 -15.58
C ALA A 167 -4.77 -5.46 -16.23
N GLU A 168 -4.70 -6.21 -17.32
CA GLU A 168 -5.84 -6.70 -18.09
C GLU A 168 -6.69 -7.68 -17.25
N PHE A 169 -6.04 -8.50 -16.44
CA PHE A 169 -6.69 -9.42 -15.52
C PHE A 169 -7.53 -8.67 -14.47
N GLY A 170 -6.94 -7.64 -13.84
CA GLY A 170 -7.66 -6.79 -12.88
C GLY A 170 -8.74 -5.93 -13.53
N LEU A 171 -8.55 -5.47 -14.78
CA LEU A 171 -9.62 -4.83 -15.55
C LEU A 171 -10.81 -5.78 -15.74
N GLY A 172 -10.56 -7.06 -16.01
CA GLY A 172 -11.58 -8.09 -16.08
C GLY A 172 -12.42 -8.19 -14.79
N PHE A 173 -11.81 -8.01 -13.61
CA PHE A 173 -12.54 -7.97 -12.35
C PHE A 173 -13.51 -6.77 -12.29
N ARG A 174 -13.07 -5.58 -12.73
CA ARG A 174 -13.92 -4.37 -12.74
C ARG A 174 -15.12 -4.54 -13.66
N LEU A 175 -14.87 -4.97 -14.89
CA LEU A 175 -15.93 -5.22 -15.87
C LEU A 175 -16.94 -6.27 -15.36
N THR A 176 -16.45 -7.30 -14.66
CA THR A 176 -17.30 -8.33 -14.07
C THR A 176 -18.16 -7.76 -12.93
N VAL A 177 -17.58 -6.99 -12.01
CA VAL A 177 -18.32 -6.34 -10.91
C VAL A 177 -19.38 -5.38 -11.46
N ASP A 178 -19.05 -4.58 -12.48
CA ASP A 178 -20.01 -3.70 -13.16
C ASP A 178 -21.18 -4.48 -13.76
N GLN A 179 -20.88 -5.57 -14.48
CA GLN A 179 -21.91 -6.36 -15.13
C GLN A 179 -22.82 -7.07 -14.12
N HIS A 180 -22.27 -7.54 -12.99
CA HIS A 180 -23.08 -8.08 -11.89
C HIS A 180 -23.98 -7.00 -11.28
N ARG A 181 -23.48 -5.78 -11.08
CA ARG A 181 -24.30 -4.67 -10.61
C ARG A 181 -25.45 -4.37 -11.57
N VAL A 182 -25.19 -4.26 -12.87
CA VAL A 182 -26.23 -4.06 -13.89
C VAL A 182 -27.28 -5.18 -13.85
N ARG A 183 -26.84 -6.44 -13.72
CA ARG A 183 -27.75 -7.59 -13.58
C ARG A 183 -28.63 -7.46 -12.34
N VAL A 184 -28.05 -7.11 -11.20
CA VAL A 184 -28.80 -6.98 -9.94
C VAL A 184 -29.77 -5.81 -9.99
N MET A 185 -29.39 -4.66 -10.54
CA MET A 185 -30.31 -3.52 -10.70
C MET A 185 -31.53 -3.90 -11.57
N ARG A 186 -31.32 -4.59 -12.69
CA ARG A 186 -32.41 -5.09 -13.53
C ARG A 186 -33.31 -6.09 -12.78
N LEU A 187 -32.73 -6.96 -11.96
CA LEU A 187 -33.51 -7.90 -11.15
C LEU A 187 -34.28 -7.17 -10.04
N LEU A 188 -33.69 -6.15 -9.40
CA LEU A 188 -34.39 -5.31 -8.41
C LEU A 188 -35.64 -4.67 -9.00
N GLU A 189 -35.56 -4.12 -10.22
CA GLU A 189 -36.74 -3.57 -10.92
C GLU A 189 -37.86 -4.60 -11.12
N GLN A 190 -37.52 -5.86 -11.38
CA GLN A 190 -38.50 -6.94 -11.58
C GLN A 190 -39.25 -7.31 -10.29
N PHE A 191 -38.62 -7.12 -9.13
CA PHE A 191 -39.19 -7.43 -7.82
C PHE A 191 -39.55 -6.18 -7.02
N ALA A 192 -39.61 -5.00 -7.65
CA ALA A 192 -39.85 -3.72 -6.97
C ALA A 192 -41.17 -3.74 -6.17
N ASP A 193 -42.23 -4.34 -6.71
CA ASP A 193 -43.54 -4.46 -6.05
C ASP A 193 -43.52 -5.37 -4.81
N ASN A 194 -42.49 -6.20 -4.66
CA ASN A 194 -42.31 -7.10 -3.52
C ASN A 194 -41.41 -6.52 -2.42
N ILE A 195 -40.91 -5.29 -2.60
CA ILE A 195 -39.98 -4.63 -1.68
C ILE A 195 -40.64 -3.32 -1.19
N PRO A 196 -40.47 -2.93 0.09
CA PRO A 196 -40.92 -1.61 0.54
C PRO A 196 -40.29 -0.49 -0.29
N ALA A 197 -41.10 0.49 -0.71
CA ALA A 197 -40.65 1.60 -1.56
C ALA A 197 -39.41 2.31 -1.00
N GLU A 198 -39.37 2.57 0.31
CA GLU A 198 -38.23 3.20 0.98
C GLU A 198 -36.93 2.38 0.85
N LEU A 199 -37.02 1.05 0.96
CA LEU A 199 -35.87 0.17 0.79
C LEU A 199 -35.43 0.12 -0.67
N ASN A 200 -36.39 0.08 -1.61
CA ASN A 200 -36.07 0.12 -3.03
C ASN A 200 -35.35 1.42 -3.41
N ASP A 201 -35.85 2.58 -2.97
CA ASP A 201 -35.22 3.89 -3.19
C ASP A 201 -33.81 3.93 -2.57
N ALA A 202 -33.66 3.42 -1.34
CA ALA A 202 -32.38 3.35 -0.66
C ALA A 202 -31.36 2.44 -1.37
N LEU A 203 -31.82 1.35 -2.01
CA LEU A 203 -30.98 0.47 -2.83
C LEU A 203 -30.56 1.14 -4.16
N HIS A 204 -31.27 2.16 -4.64
CA HIS A 204 -30.86 2.91 -5.84
C HIS A 204 -29.95 4.11 -5.51
N ALA A 205 -29.94 4.58 -4.26
CA ALA A 205 -29.12 5.71 -3.81
C ALA A 205 -27.66 5.32 -3.52
N GLU A 206 -26.76 6.31 -3.47
CA GLU A 206 -25.40 6.11 -2.96
C GLU A 206 -25.43 5.78 -1.46
N ALA A 207 -24.61 4.81 -1.04
CA ALA A 207 -24.50 4.39 0.34
C ALA A 207 -23.09 3.87 0.63
N THR A 208 -22.65 3.94 1.89
CA THR A 208 -21.41 3.28 2.30
C THR A 208 -21.57 1.76 2.22
N PRO A 209 -20.47 0.99 2.11
CA PRO A 209 -20.53 -0.47 2.11
C PRO A 209 -21.26 -1.06 3.31
N GLU A 210 -21.13 -0.45 4.49
CA GLU A 210 -21.78 -0.89 5.73
C GLU A 210 -23.31 -0.73 5.64
N VAL A 211 -23.77 0.48 5.30
CA VAL A 211 -25.20 0.76 5.08
C VAL A 211 -25.77 -0.15 3.99
N ARG A 212 -25.01 -0.34 2.91
CA ARG A 212 -25.43 -1.20 1.80
C ARG A 212 -25.61 -2.65 2.21
N ARG A 213 -24.76 -3.18 3.09
CA ARG A 213 -24.89 -4.55 3.63
C ARG A 213 -26.16 -4.71 4.46
N GLU A 214 -26.52 -3.71 5.26
CA GLU A 214 -27.79 -3.71 6.01
C GLU A 214 -29.00 -3.72 5.07
N GLN A 215 -28.97 -2.90 4.02
CA GLN A 215 -30.01 -2.87 2.98
C GLN A 215 -30.11 -4.21 2.24
N VAL A 216 -28.98 -4.85 1.90
CA VAL A 216 -28.94 -6.18 1.28
C VAL A 216 -29.51 -7.25 2.23
N ALA A 217 -29.22 -7.18 3.52
CA ALA A 217 -29.80 -8.09 4.51
C ALA A 217 -31.32 -7.91 4.61
N ALA A 218 -31.82 -6.66 4.62
CA ALA A 218 -33.25 -6.36 4.60
C ALA A 218 -33.91 -6.85 3.29
N LEU A 219 -33.28 -6.63 2.14
CA LEU A 219 -33.73 -7.16 0.84
C LEU A 219 -33.89 -8.68 0.89
N ARG A 220 -32.89 -9.38 1.45
CA ARG A 220 -32.93 -10.84 1.63
C ARG A 220 -34.08 -11.29 2.51
N GLN A 221 -34.41 -10.54 3.54
CA GLN A 221 -35.55 -10.83 4.41
C GLN A 221 -36.89 -10.63 3.69
N HIS A 222 -37.05 -9.55 2.93
CA HIS A 222 -38.30 -9.26 2.21
C HIS A 222 -38.59 -10.24 1.07
N LEU A 223 -37.56 -10.69 0.36
CA LEU A 223 -37.71 -11.55 -0.81
C LEU A 223 -37.51 -13.05 -0.54
N LYS A 224 -37.29 -13.46 0.72
CA LYS A 224 -36.95 -14.84 1.10
C LYS A 224 -37.93 -15.88 0.53
N ASP A 225 -39.21 -15.58 0.58
CA ASP A 225 -40.30 -16.50 0.20
C ASP A 225 -40.96 -16.09 -1.13
N VAL A 226 -40.35 -15.16 -1.88
CA VAL A 226 -40.85 -14.71 -3.18
C VAL A 226 -40.35 -15.63 -4.28
N GLU A 227 -41.27 -16.23 -5.03
CA GLU A 227 -40.94 -17.15 -6.13
C GLU A 227 -40.15 -16.43 -7.23
N GLY A 228 -39.05 -17.03 -7.68
CA GLY A 228 -38.17 -16.49 -8.71
C GLY A 228 -37.10 -15.50 -8.23
N ALA A 229 -37.16 -15.03 -6.97
CA ALA A 229 -36.20 -14.05 -6.43
C ALA A 229 -34.79 -14.65 -6.14
N GLN A 230 -34.59 -15.95 -6.27
CA GLN A 230 -33.35 -16.64 -5.88
C GLN A 230 -32.11 -16.08 -6.59
N GLN A 231 -32.22 -15.71 -7.86
CA GLN A 231 -31.10 -15.12 -8.60
C GLN A 231 -30.70 -13.75 -8.03
N LEU A 232 -31.69 -12.91 -7.71
CA LEU A 232 -31.44 -11.61 -7.07
C LEU A 232 -30.78 -11.79 -5.71
N LEU A 233 -31.31 -12.69 -4.88
CA LEU A 233 -30.80 -12.97 -3.54
C LEU A 233 -29.35 -13.47 -3.53
N THR A 234 -29.00 -14.30 -4.52
CA THR A 234 -27.64 -14.84 -4.71
C THR A 234 -26.66 -13.74 -5.10
N ASP A 235 -27.04 -12.88 -6.04
CA ASP A 235 -26.16 -11.86 -6.60
C ASP A 235 -26.20 -10.53 -5.81
N ALA A 236 -27.09 -10.37 -4.81
CA ALA A 236 -27.35 -9.10 -4.11
C ALA A 236 -26.10 -8.43 -3.51
N ASP A 237 -25.08 -9.21 -3.14
CA ASP A 237 -23.81 -8.69 -2.62
C ASP A 237 -23.00 -7.88 -3.65
N ALA A 238 -23.37 -7.94 -4.95
CA ALA A 238 -22.84 -7.06 -5.99
C ALA A 238 -23.32 -5.60 -5.87
N LEU A 239 -24.32 -5.33 -5.01
CA LEU A 239 -24.70 -3.96 -4.68
C LEU A 239 -23.69 -3.28 -3.75
N VAL A 240 -22.96 -4.06 -2.96
CA VAL A 240 -21.88 -3.58 -2.10
C VAL A 240 -20.64 -3.33 -2.96
N GLU A 241 -20.22 -2.07 -3.06
CA GLU A 241 -19.07 -1.65 -3.87
C GLU A 241 -17.81 -2.45 -3.52
N LYS A 242 -17.04 -2.85 -4.54
CA LYS A 242 -15.79 -3.60 -4.39
C LYS A 242 -14.59 -2.69 -4.68
N SER A 243 -13.52 -2.87 -3.92
CA SER A 243 -12.25 -2.17 -4.16
C SER A 243 -11.32 -3.07 -4.95
N ILE A 244 -11.03 -2.73 -6.21
CA ILE A 244 -10.22 -3.55 -7.09
C ILE A 244 -8.78 -3.05 -7.11
N TRP A 245 -7.85 -3.93 -6.75
CA TRP A 245 -6.43 -3.62 -6.62
C TRP A 245 -5.57 -4.53 -7.49
N LEU A 246 -4.77 -3.92 -8.35
CA LEU A 246 -3.80 -4.56 -9.24
C LEU A 246 -2.42 -4.36 -8.61
N ILE A 247 -1.89 -5.41 -7.99
CA ILE A 247 -0.64 -5.35 -7.22
C ILE A 247 0.48 -6.03 -8.00
N GLY A 248 1.66 -5.41 -8.09
CA GLY A 248 2.82 -6.04 -8.71
C GLY A 248 4.12 -5.28 -8.48
N GLY A 249 5.24 -5.92 -8.78
CA GLY A 249 6.57 -5.32 -8.65
C GLY A 249 6.94 -4.40 -9.83
N ASP A 250 8.10 -3.75 -9.74
CA ASP A 250 8.59 -2.89 -10.82
C ASP A 250 8.87 -3.63 -12.14
N GLY A 251 9.31 -4.89 -12.09
CA GLY A 251 9.50 -5.68 -13.30
C GLY A 251 8.22 -5.94 -14.10
N TRP A 252 7.07 -6.00 -13.42
CA TRP A 252 5.79 -6.04 -14.12
C TRP A 252 5.47 -4.67 -14.73
N ALA A 253 5.37 -3.64 -13.89
CA ALA A 253 4.81 -2.36 -14.27
C ALA A 253 5.69 -1.56 -15.25
N TYR A 254 7.01 -1.67 -15.14
CA TYR A 254 7.93 -0.90 -15.99
C TYR A 254 8.28 -1.63 -17.27
N ASP A 255 8.32 -2.98 -17.22
CA ASP A 255 8.84 -3.84 -18.27
C ASP A 255 7.77 -4.68 -18.96
N ILE A 256 7.51 -5.90 -18.49
CA ILE A 256 6.76 -6.91 -19.27
C ILE A 256 5.26 -6.59 -19.38
N GLY A 257 4.65 -6.09 -18.32
CA GLY A 257 3.22 -5.74 -18.26
C GLY A 257 2.95 -4.26 -18.55
N PHE A 258 3.96 -3.49 -18.95
CA PHE A 258 3.79 -2.05 -19.16
C PHE A 258 2.76 -1.73 -20.26
N GLY A 259 2.71 -2.52 -21.35
CA GLY A 259 1.74 -2.30 -22.42
C GLY A 259 0.29 -2.46 -21.94
N GLY A 260 0.02 -3.50 -21.16
CA GLY A 260 -1.28 -3.72 -20.51
C GLY A 260 -1.60 -2.64 -19.47
N LEU A 261 -0.62 -2.29 -18.63
CA LEU A 261 -0.77 -1.23 -17.63
C LEU A 261 -1.12 0.13 -18.26
N ASP A 262 -0.38 0.52 -19.31
CA ASP A 262 -0.64 1.75 -20.06
C ASP A 262 -2.04 1.74 -20.69
N HIS A 263 -2.43 0.60 -21.28
CA HIS A 263 -3.77 0.45 -21.84
C HIS A 263 -4.85 0.64 -20.77
N VAL A 264 -4.78 -0.08 -19.65
CA VAL A 264 -5.77 0.00 -18.57
C VAL A 264 -5.84 1.41 -17.96
N LEU A 265 -4.68 2.05 -17.75
CA LEU A 265 -4.63 3.43 -17.24
C LEU A 265 -5.14 4.48 -18.25
N SER A 266 -5.14 4.18 -19.54
CA SER A 266 -5.71 5.06 -20.57
C SER A 266 -7.24 5.05 -20.63
N LEU A 267 -7.87 4.05 -20.00
CA LEU A 267 -9.33 3.92 -19.92
C LEU A 267 -9.89 4.71 -18.73
N THR A 268 -11.18 4.56 -18.43
CA THR A 268 -11.88 5.34 -17.39
C THR A 268 -12.31 4.50 -16.18
N GLU A 269 -12.08 3.21 -16.25
CA GLU A 269 -12.53 2.20 -15.32
C GLU A 269 -11.89 2.41 -13.95
N ASN A 270 -12.70 2.32 -12.90
CA ASN A 270 -12.24 2.51 -11.53
C ASN A 270 -11.46 1.27 -11.04
N VAL A 271 -10.15 1.33 -11.22
CA VAL A 271 -9.18 0.33 -10.74
C VAL A 271 -8.02 1.03 -10.04
N ASN A 272 -7.50 0.41 -9.00
CA ASN A 272 -6.35 0.90 -8.24
C ASN A 272 -5.14 0.02 -8.52
N ILE A 273 -4.02 0.62 -8.90
CA ILE A 273 -2.78 -0.09 -9.16
C ILE A 273 -1.75 0.27 -8.09
N LEU A 274 -1.16 -0.74 -7.46
CA LEU A 274 -0.06 -0.59 -6.51
C LEU A 274 1.20 -1.25 -7.07
N VAL A 275 2.17 -0.43 -7.43
CA VAL A 275 3.50 -0.87 -7.86
C VAL A 275 4.45 -0.86 -6.66
N LEU A 276 4.91 -2.04 -6.28
CA LEU A 276 5.91 -2.27 -5.25
C LEU A 276 7.29 -2.15 -5.89
N ASP A 277 7.85 -0.94 -5.90
CA ASP A 277 9.06 -0.62 -6.65
C ASP A 277 10.31 -0.93 -5.84
N THR A 278 10.88 -2.10 -6.08
CA THR A 278 12.17 -2.54 -5.52
C THR A 278 13.35 -2.15 -6.41
N GLN A 279 13.07 -1.58 -7.58
CA GLN A 279 14.04 -1.17 -8.59
C GLN A 279 14.92 -2.32 -9.14
N CYS A 280 14.45 -3.55 -9.03
CA CYS A 280 15.06 -4.75 -9.62
C CYS A 280 14.04 -5.90 -9.65
N TYR A 281 14.35 -6.98 -10.37
CA TYR A 281 13.52 -8.18 -10.33
C TYR A 281 13.91 -9.01 -9.11
N SER A 282 13.37 -8.64 -7.95
CA SER A 282 13.73 -9.22 -6.65
C SER A 282 13.60 -10.75 -6.62
N ASN A 283 12.43 -11.29 -7.01
CA ASN A 283 12.13 -12.72 -6.91
C ASN A 283 13.09 -13.63 -7.70
N THR A 284 13.54 -13.16 -8.87
CA THR A 284 14.42 -13.94 -9.75
C THR A 284 15.91 -13.72 -9.44
N GLY A 285 16.21 -13.01 -8.34
CA GLY A 285 17.55 -12.79 -7.81
C GLY A 285 18.23 -11.52 -8.33
N GLY A 286 17.50 -10.41 -8.41
CA GLY A 286 18.07 -9.07 -8.57
C GLY A 286 18.52 -8.69 -9.98
N GLN A 287 17.74 -9.05 -11.02
CA GLN A 287 18.00 -8.58 -12.39
C GLN A 287 17.65 -7.09 -12.57
N ALA A 288 18.36 -6.43 -13.49
CA ALA A 288 18.04 -5.07 -13.90
C ALA A 288 16.61 -4.96 -14.48
N SER A 289 15.89 -3.92 -14.05
CA SER A 289 14.61 -3.47 -14.62
C SER A 289 14.76 -2.10 -15.25
N LYS A 290 13.73 -1.64 -15.98
CA LYS A 290 13.66 -0.22 -16.38
C LYS A 290 13.52 0.73 -15.18
N ALA A 291 13.09 0.24 -14.00
CA ALA A 291 13.04 1.00 -12.75
C ALA A 291 14.40 1.10 -12.02
N THR A 292 15.37 0.23 -12.33
CA THR A 292 16.71 0.28 -11.73
C THR A 292 17.34 1.69 -11.87
N PRO A 293 17.91 2.28 -10.82
CA PRO A 293 18.47 3.63 -10.86
C PRO A 293 19.84 3.66 -11.55
N LEU A 294 20.28 4.86 -11.95
CA LEU A 294 21.62 5.08 -12.51
C LEU A 294 22.68 4.68 -11.48
N GLY A 295 23.69 3.90 -11.90
CA GLY A 295 24.80 3.48 -11.04
C GLY A 295 24.54 2.26 -10.15
N ALA A 296 23.30 1.75 -10.07
CA ALA A 296 23.06 0.52 -9.33
C ALA A 296 23.60 -0.71 -10.08
N VAL A 297 24.29 -1.58 -9.35
CA VAL A 297 24.79 -2.88 -9.81
C VAL A 297 23.72 -3.94 -9.57
N THR A 298 23.35 -4.65 -10.62
CA THR A 298 22.35 -5.73 -10.63
C THR A 298 22.80 -6.83 -11.60
N LYS A 299 22.15 -8.00 -11.60
CA LYS A 299 22.36 -8.98 -12.68
C LYS A 299 21.96 -8.35 -14.02
N PHE A 300 22.77 -8.59 -15.06
CA PHE A 300 22.71 -7.89 -16.36
C PHE A 300 23.08 -6.39 -16.31
N GLY A 301 23.57 -5.90 -15.18
CA GLY A 301 24.03 -4.53 -14.95
C GLY A 301 25.29 -4.47 -14.08
N GLU A 302 26.23 -5.41 -14.25
CA GLU A 302 27.39 -5.61 -13.36
C GLU A 302 28.31 -4.39 -13.26
N HIS A 303 28.31 -3.52 -14.27
CA HIS A 303 29.10 -2.28 -14.29
C HIS A 303 28.30 -1.04 -13.89
N GLY A 304 27.15 -1.22 -13.24
CA GLY A 304 26.23 -0.16 -12.91
C GLY A 304 25.37 0.25 -14.11
N LYS A 305 24.07 0.45 -13.88
CA LYS A 305 23.17 0.92 -14.94
C LYS A 305 23.64 2.27 -15.49
N ARG A 306 23.73 2.39 -16.81
CA ARG A 306 24.18 3.61 -17.53
C ARG A 306 23.05 4.49 -18.04
N LYS A 307 21.80 4.08 -17.85
CA LYS A 307 20.60 4.80 -18.28
C LYS A 307 19.79 5.20 -17.06
N ALA A 308 19.17 6.37 -17.13
CA ALA A 308 18.25 6.83 -16.09
C ALA A 308 17.11 5.83 -15.87
N ARG A 309 16.48 5.91 -14.69
CA ARG A 309 15.25 5.18 -14.37
C ARG A 309 14.11 5.71 -15.26
N LYS A 310 13.29 4.81 -15.80
CA LYS A 310 12.04 5.21 -16.48
C LYS A 310 11.12 5.89 -15.46
N ASP A 311 10.57 7.06 -15.81
CA ASP A 311 9.62 7.76 -14.95
C ASP A 311 8.18 7.35 -15.27
N LEU A 312 7.73 6.25 -14.66
CA LEU A 312 6.37 5.73 -14.87
C LEU A 312 5.32 6.74 -14.41
N GLY A 313 5.50 7.35 -13.23
CA GLY A 313 4.52 8.27 -12.68
C GLY A 313 4.34 9.53 -13.53
N VAL A 314 5.42 10.18 -13.98
CA VAL A 314 5.30 11.32 -14.91
C VAL A 314 4.67 10.91 -16.23
N SER A 315 5.04 9.75 -16.77
CA SER A 315 4.43 9.27 -18.02
C SER A 315 2.91 9.14 -17.88
N MET A 316 2.43 8.52 -16.80
CA MET A 316 0.99 8.31 -16.59
C MET A 316 0.24 9.59 -16.21
N MET A 317 0.89 10.55 -15.53
CA MET A 317 0.29 11.87 -15.27
C MET A 317 -0.07 12.62 -16.56
N MET A 318 0.60 12.35 -17.68
CA MET A 318 0.32 13.03 -18.96
C MET A 318 -1.02 12.66 -19.58
N TYR A 319 -1.66 11.56 -19.16
CA TYR A 319 -3.04 11.27 -19.53
C TYR A 319 -4.04 12.28 -18.96
N GLY A 320 -3.68 13.00 -17.88
CA GLY A 320 -4.47 14.05 -17.25
C GLY A 320 -5.65 13.59 -16.40
N HIS A 321 -6.19 12.38 -16.66
CA HIS A 321 -7.34 11.80 -15.97
C HIS A 321 -6.98 10.61 -15.07
N VAL A 322 -5.70 10.29 -14.91
CA VAL A 322 -5.22 9.21 -14.04
C VAL A 322 -4.79 9.82 -12.70
N TYR A 323 -5.26 9.29 -11.58
CA TYR A 323 -4.68 9.63 -10.27
C TYR A 323 -3.30 8.99 -10.17
N VAL A 324 -2.26 9.75 -9.80
CA VAL A 324 -0.90 9.21 -9.67
C VAL A 324 -0.26 9.66 -8.37
N ALA A 325 0.27 8.73 -7.58
CA ALA A 325 1.04 9.04 -6.39
C ALA A 325 2.36 8.26 -6.33
N GLN A 326 3.42 8.94 -5.89
CA GLN A 326 4.67 8.30 -5.50
C GLN A 326 4.84 8.42 -3.98
N ILE A 327 4.94 7.27 -3.30
CA ILE A 327 4.87 7.16 -1.83
C ILE A 327 6.10 6.46 -1.25
N SER A 328 6.35 6.67 0.04
CA SER A 328 7.38 5.99 0.82
C SER A 328 7.00 6.02 2.30
N LEU A 329 6.72 4.84 2.88
CA LEU A 329 6.32 4.73 4.28
C LEU A 329 7.40 5.26 5.23
N GLY A 330 8.68 4.95 4.96
CA GLY A 330 9.78 5.42 5.80
C GLY A 330 10.00 6.93 5.75
N ALA A 331 9.64 7.57 4.63
CA ALA A 331 9.82 9.01 4.48
C ALA A 331 8.62 9.81 5.01
N GLN A 332 7.38 9.41 4.66
CA GLN A 332 6.15 10.11 5.08
C GLN A 332 4.96 9.16 5.23
N LEU A 333 4.73 8.68 6.46
CA LEU A 333 3.63 7.79 6.82
C LEU A 333 2.24 8.38 6.50
N ASN A 334 1.98 9.62 6.89
CA ASN A 334 0.67 10.25 6.68
C ASN A 334 0.40 10.56 5.19
N GLN A 335 1.45 10.85 4.42
CA GLN A 335 1.32 11.03 2.97
C GLN A 335 0.94 9.71 2.29
N THR A 336 1.51 8.61 2.74
CA THR A 336 1.18 7.26 2.24
C THR A 336 -0.30 6.92 2.48
N VAL A 337 -0.79 7.07 3.72
CA VAL A 337 -2.21 6.80 4.04
C VAL A 337 -3.13 7.70 3.20
N LYS A 338 -2.79 8.99 3.09
CA LYS A 338 -3.57 9.95 2.30
C LYS A 338 -3.61 9.60 0.81
N ALA A 339 -2.48 9.22 0.22
CA ALA A 339 -2.40 8.83 -1.19
C ALA A 339 -3.26 7.60 -1.49
N ILE A 340 -3.21 6.58 -0.62
CA ILE A 340 -4.04 5.38 -0.76
C ILE A 340 -5.53 5.73 -0.65
N GLN A 341 -5.91 6.59 0.30
CA GLN A 341 -7.29 7.05 0.47
C GLN A 341 -7.79 7.86 -0.72
N GLU A 342 -6.98 8.79 -1.23
CA GLU A 342 -7.33 9.62 -2.38
C GLU A 342 -7.46 8.79 -3.66
N ALA A 343 -6.56 7.82 -3.89
CA ALA A 343 -6.58 6.89 -5.00
C ALA A 343 -7.84 6.02 -4.99
N GLU A 344 -8.17 5.41 -3.85
CA GLU A 344 -9.33 4.51 -3.75
C GLU A 344 -10.65 5.27 -3.93
N ALA A 345 -10.71 6.51 -3.44
CA ALA A 345 -11.87 7.37 -3.61
C ALA A 345 -11.95 8.02 -5.00
N TYR A 346 -10.94 7.88 -5.86
CA TYR A 346 -10.94 8.46 -7.19
C TYR A 346 -11.83 7.63 -8.11
N PRO A 347 -12.85 8.21 -8.77
CA PRO A 347 -13.76 7.46 -9.63
C PRO A 347 -13.15 7.25 -11.03
N GLY A 348 -12.02 6.53 -11.08
CA GLY A 348 -11.25 6.29 -12.30
C GLY A 348 -9.94 5.54 -12.02
N PRO A 349 -9.05 5.42 -13.01
CA PRO A 349 -7.80 4.71 -12.84
C PRO A 349 -6.85 5.45 -11.88
N SER A 350 -6.28 4.69 -10.95
CA SER A 350 -5.33 5.17 -9.95
C SER A 350 -4.04 4.37 -9.99
N LEU A 351 -2.89 5.06 -9.94
CA LEU A 351 -1.55 4.47 -9.87
C LEU A 351 -0.80 4.96 -8.63
N ILE A 352 -0.38 4.02 -7.79
CA ILE A 352 0.49 4.26 -6.64
C ILE A 352 1.81 3.55 -6.88
N ILE A 353 2.92 4.29 -6.81
CA ILE A 353 4.28 3.74 -6.90
C ILE A 353 4.93 3.86 -5.52
N ALA A 354 5.15 2.72 -4.87
CA ALA A 354 5.64 2.61 -3.52
C ALA A 354 7.10 2.17 -3.49
N TYR A 355 7.99 3.00 -2.93
CA TYR A 355 9.38 2.57 -2.73
C TYR A 355 9.43 1.41 -1.74
N SER A 356 9.98 0.29 -2.19
CA SER A 356 9.97 -0.97 -1.45
C SER A 356 11.41 -1.48 -1.25
N PRO A 357 12.01 -1.24 -0.07
CA PRO A 357 13.30 -1.81 0.33
C PRO A 357 13.38 -3.33 0.12
N CYS A 358 14.51 -3.82 -0.39
CA CYS A 358 14.72 -5.24 -0.67
C CYS A 358 16.14 -5.69 -0.28
N GLU A 359 16.30 -6.96 0.07
CA GLU A 359 17.62 -7.54 0.41
C GLU A 359 18.63 -7.41 -0.73
N GLU A 360 18.16 -7.37 -1.98
CA GLU A 360 18.97 -7.13 -3.19
C GLU A 360 19.63 -5.73 -3.21
N HIS A 361 19.17 -4.80 -2.36
CA HIS A 361 19.87 -3.51 -2.17
C HIS A 361 21.16 -3.68 -1.35
N GLY A 362 21.23 -4.74 -0.54
CA GLY A 362 22.40 -5.17 0.21
C GLY A 362 22.74 -4.28 1.41
N TYR A 363 21.75 -4.05 2.26
CA TYR A 363 21.89 -3.46 3.58
C TYR A 363 20.90 -4.12 4.55
N ASP A 364 21.08 -3.91 5.85
CA ASP A 364 20.15 -4.43 6.86
C ASP A 364 18.79 -3.72 6.77
N LEU A 365 17.74 -4.47 6.45
CA LEU A 365 16.39 -3.94 6.28
C LEU A 365 15.78 -3.41 7.58
N ALA A 366 16.37 -3.69 8.76
CA ALA A 366 16.04 -2.99 10.00
C ALA A 366 16.22 -1.47 9.87
N LEU A 367 17.17 -1.02 9.05
CA LEU A 367 17.50 0.39 8.79
C LEU A 367 16.71 1.00 7.63
N SER A 368 15.78 0.24 7.04
CA SER A 368 15.04 0.65 5.85
C SER A 368 14.21 1.91 6.05
N HIS A 369 13.70 2.16 7.25
CA HIS A 369 12.98 3.38 7.59
C HIS A 369 13.83 4.64 7.37
N ASP A 370 15.04 4.65 7.93
CA ASP A 370 15.96 5.78 7.81
C ASP A 370 16.52 5.90 6.40
N GLN A 371 16.84 4.78 5.73
CA GLN A 371 17.31 4.78 4.35
C GLN A 371 16.26 5.38 3.40
N MET A 372 14.99 4.99 3.53
CA MET A 372 13.88 5.58 2.78
C MET A 372 13.78 7.10 2.98
N ARG A 373 13.91 7.56 4.23
CA ARG A 373 13.87 8.99 4.57
C ARG A 373 15.03 9.76 3.93
N GLN A 374 16.24 9.22 3.99
CA GLN A 374 17.44 9.84 3.41
C GLN A 374 17.36 9.88 1.87
N LEU A 375 16.92 8.80 1.22
CA LEU A 375 16.72 8.76 -0.23
C LEU A 375 15.65 9.78 -0.69
N THR A 376 14.56 9.93 0.05
CA THR A 376 13.58 10.98 -0.26
C THR A 376 14.15 12.39 -0.05
N ALA A 377 14.97 12.60 0.99
CA ALA A 377 15.58 13.91 1.28
C ALA A 377 16.58 14.36 0.20
N THR A 378 17.27 13.42 -0.45
CA THR A 378 18.22 13.68 -1.54
C THR A 378 17.53 13.83 -2.91
N GLY A 379 16.20 13.76 -2.95
CA GLY A 379 15.45 13.81 -4.20
C GLY A 379 15.49 12.53 -5.03
N PHE A 380 16.17 11.47 -4.57
CA PHE A 380 16.22 10.18 -5.26
C PHE A 380 14.83 9.55 -5.40
N TRP A 381 13.97 9.75 -4.41
CA TRP A 381 12.58 9.33 -4.42
C TRP A 381 11.63 10.47 -4.00
N PRO A 382 11.25 11.38 -4.93
CA PRO A 382 10.38 12.51 -4.60
C PRO A 382 8.95 12.03 -4.33
N LEU A 383 8.30 12.56 -3.30
CA LEU A 383 6.92 12.24 -2.95
C LEU A 383 5.99 13.26 -3.58
N TYR A 384 4.96 12.79 -4.26
CA TYR A 384 3.95 13.63 -4.87
C TYR A 384 2.63 12.90 -5.05
N ARG A 385 1.56 13.67 -5.24
CA ARG A 385 0.22 13.20 -5.59
C ARG A 385 -0.36 14.10 -6.67
N PHE A 386 -0.74 13.51 -7.78
CA PHE A 386 -1.48 14.14 -8.87
C PHE A 386 -2.93 13.65 -8.78
N ASP A 387 -3.82 14.58 -8.47
CA ASP A 387 -5.26 14.29 -8.38
C ASP A 387 -6.00 15.17 -9.40
N PRO A 388 -6.54 14.58 -10.49
CA PRO A 388 -7.30 15.31 -11.51
C PRO A 388 -8.45 16.14 -10.94
N ARG A 389 -9.09 15.69 -9.85
CA ARG A 389 -10.26 16.37 -9.26
C ARG A 389 -9.91 17.74 -8.70
N ARG A 390 -8.66 17.98 -8.34
CA ARG A 390 -8.22 19.28 -7.80
C ARG A 390 -8.38 20.41 -8.82
N ALA A 391 -8.34 20.10 -10.12
CA ALA A 391 -8.63 21.08 -11.16
C ALA A 391 -10.06 21.63 -11.05
N ASN A 392 -11.03 20.80 -10.62
CA ASN A 392 -12.42 21.20 -10.41
C ASN A 392 -12.56 22.22 -9.25
N GLU A 393 -11.58 22.25 -8.34
CA GLU A 393 -11.49 23.21 -7.23
C GLU A 393 -10.64 24.45 -7.59
N GLY A 394 -10.22 24.60 -8.85
CA GLY A 394 -9.31 25.67 -9.28
C GLY A 394 -7.88 25.53 -8.75
N LYS A 395 -7.49 24.35 -8.26
CA LYS A 395 -6.14 24.05 -7.77
C LYS A 395 -5.34 23.31 -8.84
N LEU A 396 -4.02 23.42 -8.76
CA LEU A 396 -3.15 22.58 -9.58
C LEU A 396 -3.32 21.10 -9.18
N PRO A 397 -3.44 20.16 -10.14
CA PRO A 397 -3.58 18.73 -9.87
C PRO A 397 -2.44 18.14 -9.05
N LEU A 398 -1.20 18.56 -9.33
CA LEU A 398 -0.01 18.05 -8.65
C LEU A 398 0.19 18.75 -7.29
N ALA A 399 0.31 17.95 -6.23
CA ALA A 399 0.98 18.35 -4.98
C ALA A 399 2.33 17.64 -4.90
N LEU A 400 3.40 18.44 -4.86
CA LEU A 400 4.72 17.97 -4.50
C LEU A 400 4.85 17.95 -2.96
N ASP A 401 4.91 16.76 -2.38
CA ASP A 401 4.94 16.54 -0.92
C ASP A 401 6.39 16.50 -0.37
N SER A 402 7.38 16.24 -1.24
CA SER A 402 8.80 16.35 -0.91
C SER A 402 9.31 17.80 -0.83
N ARG A 403 10.40 17.99 -0.07
CA ARG A 403 11.21 19.21 -0.04
C ARG A 403 12.26 19.20 -1.17
N PRO A 404 12.90 20.35 -1.46
CA PRO A 404 14.03 20.39 -2.39
C PRO A 404 15.13 19.39 -2.02
N PRO A 405 15.82 18.78 -3.01
CA PRO A 405 16.89 17.82 -2.79
C PRO A 405 18.04 18.39 -1.94
N SER A 406 18.61 17.56 -1.07
CA SER A 406 19.89 17.86 -0.39
C SER A 406 21.10 17.31 -1.16
N ASP A 407 22.29 17.81 -0.84
CA ASP A 407 23.56 17.42 -1.49
C ASP A 407 24.13 16.07 -1.00
N ALA A 408 23.36 15.29 -0.23
CA ALA A 408 23.83 14.06 0.43
C ALA A 408 23.63 12.77 -0.39
N LEU A 409 23.39 12.87 -1.71
CA LEU A 409 23.03 11.72 -2.54
C LEU A 409 24.09 10.61 -2.49
N ALA A 410 25.35 10.95 -2.79
CA ALA A 410 26.43 9.97 -2.87
C ALA A 410 26.64 9.21 -1.56
N GLU A 411 26.63 9.91 -0.41
CA GLU A 411 26.71 9.31 0.92
C GLU A 411 25.54 8.36 1.19
N THR A 412 24.32 8.78 0.85
CA THR A 412 23.11 7.96 1.04
C THR A 412 23.12 6.69 0.17
N LEU A 413 23.57 6.79 -1.08
CA LEU A 413 23.69 5.63 -1.97
C LEU A 413 24.72 4.62 -1.47
N LEU A 414 25.80 5.10 -0.83
CA LEU A 414 26.83 4.24 -0.26
C LEU A 414 26.38 3.41 0.95
N ASN A 415 25.19 3.66 1.51
CA ASN A 415 24.61 2.76 2.50
C ASN A 415 24.22 1.40 1.89
N GLU A 416 24.01 1.34 0.56
CA GLU A 416 23.53 0.15 -0.13
C GLU A 416 24.67 -0.54 -0.90
N GLN A 417 24.79 -1.87 -0.76
CA GLN A 417 25.84 -2.64 -1.44
C GLN A 417 25.77 -2.53 -2.96
N ARG A 418 24.57 -2.39 -3.54
CA ARG A 418 24.38 -2.24 -5.00
C ARG A 418 25.06 -1.00 -5.58
N PHE A 419 25.39 0.01 -4.78
CA PHE A 419 26.20 1.16 -5.21
C PHE A 419 27.65 1.07 -4.70
N ARG A 420 27.87 0.56 -3.48
CA ARG A 420 29.23 0.32 -2.95
C ARG A 420 30.07 -0.58 -3.86
N ARG A 421 29.46 -1.61 -4.46
CA ARG A 421 30.12 -2.50 -5.43
C ARG A 421 30.70 -1.74 -6.61
N LEU A 422 29.93 -0.82 -7.20
CA LEU A 422 30.42 0.00 -8.31
C LEU A 422 31.56 0.91 -7.85
N ASN A 423 31.38 1.60 -6.71
CA ASN A 423 32.39 2.50 -6.18
C ASN A 423 33.72 1.80 -5.87
N ALA A 424 33.66 0.57 -5.35
CA ALA A 424 34.85 -0.23 -5.08
C ALA A 424 35.56 -0.72 -6.36
N GLN A 425 34.80 -1.07 -7.40
CA GLN A 425 35.36 -1.61 -8.65
C GLN A 425 35.81 -0.52 -9.63
N GLN A 426 35.06 0.58 -9.71
CA GLN A 426 35.22 1.66 -10.69
C GLN A 426 34.88 3.01 -10.04
N PRO A 427 35.71 3.54 -9.12
CA PRO A 427 35.40 4.74 -8.33
C PRO A 427 35.16 6.00 -9.20
N GLU A 428 36.00 6.24 -10.20
CA GLU A 428 35.86 7.39 -11.11
C GLU A 428 34.52 7.35 -11.88
N VAL A 429 34.11 6.14 -12.27
CA VAL A 429 32.86 5.91 -12.97
C VAL A 429 31.67 6.09 -12.03
N ALA A 430 31.76 5.60 -10.79
CA ALA A 430 30.74 5.78 -9.77
C ALA A 430 30.53 7.27 -9.47
N GLU A 431 31.62 8.01 -9.27
CA GLU A 431 31.58 9.45 -9.02
C GLU A 431 30.91 10.21 -10.16
N GLN A 432 31.25 9.90 -11.42
CA GLN A 432 30.61 10.52 -12.58
C GLN A 432 29.12 10.19 -12.64
N LEU A 433 28.74 8.92 -12.45
CA LEU A 433 27.33 8.53 -12.46
C LEU A 433 26.53 9.18 -11.33
N TRP A 434 27.11 9.42 -10.16
CA TRP A 434 26.41 10.12 -9.08
C TRP A 434 26.25 11.60 -9.38
N LYS A 435 27.23 12.25 -10.01
CA LYS A 435 27.06 13.63 -10.50
C LYS A 435 25.95 13.72 -11.53
N ASP A 436 25.91 12.78 -12.48
CA ASP A 436 24.87 12.68 -13.50
C ASP A 436 23.50 12.43 -12.86
N ALA A 437 23.43 11.55 -11.85
CA ALA A 437 22.22 11.25 -11.09
C ALA A 437 21.72 12.49 -10.33
N THR A 438 22.59 13.20 -9.60
CA THR A 438 22.23 14.45 -8.90
C THR A 438 21.64 15.46 -9.88
N ALA A 439 22.27 15.66 -11.03
CA ALA A 439 21.79 16.60 -12.04
C ALA A 439 20.42 16.19 -12.63
N ASP A 440 20.21 14.90 -12.89
CA ASP A 440 18.93 14.36 -13.39
C ASP A 440 17.81 14.49 -12.35
N LEU A 441 18.09 14.14 -11.09
CA LEU A 441 17.14 14.26 -9.98
C LEU A 441 16.75 15.72 -9.73
N GLN A 442 17.70 16.65 -9.82
CA GLN A 442 17.40 18.09 -9.72
C GLN A 442 16.46 18.54 -10.83
N LYS A 443 16.76 18.20 -12.10
CA LYS A 443 15.89 18.53 -13.25
C LYS A 443 14.48 17.97 -13.07
N ARG A 444 14.37 16.73 -12.60
CA ARG A 444 13.09 16.07 -12.34
C ARG A 444 12.32 16.77 -11.21
N TYR A 445 13.00 17.14 -10.13
CA TYR A 445 12.40 17.90 -9.04
C TYR A 445 11.90 19.26 -9.53
N ASP A 446 12.70 20.00 -10.30
CA ASP A 446 12.34 21.31 -10.83
C ASP A 446 11.11 21.23 -11.74
N PHE A 447 11.04 20.20 -12.59
CA PHE A 447 9.87 19.93 -13.42
C PHE A 447 8.61 19.66 -12.57
N LEU A 448 8.70 18.80 -11.55
CA LEU A 448 7.60 18.55 -10.62
C LEU A 448 7.21 19.82 -9.83
N ALA A 449 8.19 20.63 -9.43
CA ALA A 449 7.95 21.88 -8.73
C ALA A 449 7.22 22.89 -9.62
N GLN A 450 7.58 22.97 -10.91
CA GLN A 450 6.87 23.79 -11.90
C GLN A 450 5.41 23.34 -12.05
N LEU A 451 5.17 22.04 -12.23
CA LEU A 451 3.81 21.48 -12.31
C LEU A 451 2.98 21.69 -11.02
N ALA A 452 3.65 21.73 -9.87
CA ALA A 452 3.02 22.00 -8.58
C ALA A 452 2.86 23.50 -8.26
N GLY A 453 3.28 24.41 -9.16
CA GLY A 453 3.23 25.85 -8.94
C GLY A 453 4.19 26.35 -7.85
N LYS A 454 5.25 25.57 -7.58
CA LYS A 454 6.30 25.83 -6.58
C LYS A 454 7.63 26.26 -7.19
N ALA A 455 7.73 26.37 -8.52
CA ALA A 455 8.92 26.94 -9.14
C ALA A 455 9.16 28.35 -8.57
N GLU A 456 10.42 28.65 -8.22
CA GLU A 456 10.79 30.03 -7.92
C GLU A 456 10.37 30.87 -9.13
N LYS A 457 9.60 31.95 -8.89
CA LYS A 457 9.49 32.99 -9.89
C LYS A 457 10.92 33.45 -10.16
N SER A 458 11.46 33.13 -11.33
CA SER A 458 12.69 33.75 -11.79
C SER A 458 12.53 35.24 -11.56
N GLY A 459 13.36 35.83 -10.70
CA GLY A 459 13.41 37.27 -10.51
C GLY A 459 13.87 37.91 -11.82
N ALA A 460 12.94 38.12 -12.74
CA ALA A 460 13.07 38.88 -13.95
C ALA A 460 11.66 39.32 -14.34
N GLU A 461 11.56 40.63 -14.56
CA GLU A 461 10.37 41.47 -14.75
C GLU A 461 9.34 40.97 -15.76
#